data_AF-A0A6B3GTG2-F1
#
_entry.id   AF-A0A6B3GTG2-F1
#
_cell.length_a   1.000
_cell.length_b   1.000
_cell.length_c   1.000
_cell.angle_alpha   90.00
_cell.angle_beta   90.00
_cell.angle_gamma   90.00
#
_symmetry.space_group_name_H-M   'P 1'
#
loop_
_entity.id
_entity.type
_entity.pdbx_description
1 polymer ?
#
loop_
_entity_poly.entity_id
_entity_poly.type
_entity_poly.pdbx_seq_one_letter_code
_entity_poly.pdbx_strand_id
1 'polypeptide(L)'
;MLGATGQIGRAAVRALAADGWEVTAASRGGGRDEAWDAGVRAVALDRDEEGALGKALGDGCDVLVDMVAFDGAHARQLTGLAGRIGSAVVISSGAVYEDERGRSFDTQTEPDGFPRYPVPLPESQATVAPGDATYGTR
;
A
#
# COMPACT_ATOMS: atom_id res chain seq x y z
N MET A 1 9.79 3.73 1.78
CA MET A 1 8.40 4.03 2.25
C MET A 1 7.67 4.88 1.21
N LEU A 2 6.60 4.37 0.58
CA LEU A 2 5.69 5.17 -0.27
C LEU A 2 4.45 5.58 0.54
N GLY A 3 3.90 6.76 0.27
CA GLY A 3 2.78 7.31 1.06
C GLY A 3 3.22 7.80 2.44
N ALA A 4 4.49 8.23 2.57
CA ALA A 4 5.14 8.49 3.85
C ALA A 4 4.45 9.57 4.70
N THR A 5 3.77 10.53 4.09
CA THR A 5 3.09 11.63 4.80
C THR A 5 1.62 11.33 5.16
N GLY A 6 1.11 10.13 4.83
CA GLY A 6 -0.19 9.65 5.27
C GLY A 6 -0.20 9.21 6.73
N GLN A 7 -1.39 8.93 7.29
CA GLN A 7 -1.55 8.56 8.71
C GLN A 7 -0.69 7.34 9.10
N ILE A 8 -0.77 6.25 8.34
CA ILE A 8 0.00 5.03 8.58
C ILE A 8 1.48 5.25 8.19
N GLY A 9 1.73 5.95 7.09
CA GLY A 9 3.07 6.23 6.59
C GLY A 9 3.95 6.97 7.61
N ARG A 10 3.41 8.01 8.28
CA ARG A 10 4.16 8.79 9.29
C ARG A 10 4.60 7.93 10.47
N ALA A 11 3.69 7.08 10.95
CA ALA A 11 3.98 6.15 12.04
C ALA A 11 5.00 5.08 11.63
N ALA A 12 4.85 4.52 10.43
CA ALA A 12 5.76 3.50 9.90
C ALA A 12 7.18 4.05 9.66
N VAL A 13 7.32 5.26 9.09
CA VAL A 13 8.62 5.93 8.94
C VAL A 13 9.31 6.12 10.29
N ARG A 14 8.56 6.61 11.30
CA ARG A 14 9.10 6.81 12.65
C ARG A 14 9.54 5.49 13.28
N ALA A 15 8.73 4.43 13.16
CA ALA A 15 9.04 3.12 13.72
C ALA A 15 10.30 2.52 13.07
N LEU A 16 10.38 2.52 11.74
CA LEU A 16 11.55 2.01 11.01
C LEU A 16 12.84 2.77 11.37
N ALA A 17 12.77 4.11 11.44
CA ALA A 17 13.93 4.92 11.83
C ALA A 17 14.39 4.62 13.26
N ALA A 18 13.45 4.49 14.21
CA ALA A 18 13.74 4.14 15.60
C ALA A 18 14.36 2.75 15.74
N ASP A 19 14.00 1.82 14.86
CA ASP A 19 14.57 0.47 14.78
C ASP A 19 15.94 0.43 14.04
N GLY A 20 16.47 1.59 13.64
CA GLY A 20 17.81 1.73 13.05
C GLY A 20 17.88 1.54 11.53
N TRP A 21 16.74 1.54 10.83
CA TRP A 21 16.71 1.46 9.37
C TRP A 21 17.10 2.80 8.72
N GLU A 22 17.80 2.74 7.59
CA GLU A 22 17.96 3.90 6.71
C GLU A 22 16.67 4.11 5.90
N VAL A 23 15.90 5.16 6.24
CA VAL A 23 14.58 5.38 5.65
C VAL A 23 14.60 6.48 4.59
N THR A 24 14.29 6.10 3.35
CA THR A 24 13.79 7.04 2.33
C THR A 24 12.26 7.10 2.38
N ALA A 25 11.74 8.27 2.75
CA ALA A 25 10.34 8.61 2.91
C ALA A 25 9.83 9.37 1.67
N ALA A 26 9.05 8.69 0.82
CA ALA A 26 8.53 9.24 -0.42
C ALA A 26 7.06 9.66 -0.29
N SER A 27 6.75 10.86 -0.78
CA SER A 27 5.39 11.37 -0.93
C SER A 27 5.32 12.34 -2.12
N ARG A 28 4.12 12.59 -2.67
CA ARG A 28 3.96 13.47 -3.85
C ARG A 28 4.61 14.85 -3.65
N GLY A 29 4.43 15.46 -2.48
CA GLY A 29 5.00 16.78 -2.16
C GLY A 29 6.41 16.77 -1.54
N GLY A 30 6.99 15.60 -1.25
CA GLY A 30 8.30 15.50 -0.59
C GLY A 30 8.34 16.07 0.83
N GLY A 31 7.19 16.21 1.47
CA GLY A 31 7.07 16.77 2.82
C GLY A 31 7.71 15.87 3.87
N ARG A 32 8.17 16.50 4.96
CA ARG A 32 8.78 15.84 6.12
C ARG A 32 7.89 16.04 7.35
N ASP A 33 7.76 15.01 8.17
CA ASP A 33 7.18 15.13 9.51
C ASP A 33 8.23 15.62 10.51
N GLU A 34 7.87 16.58 11.36
CA GLU A 34 8.76 17.11 12.41
C GLU A 34 9.17 16.04 13.44
N ALA A 35 8.34 15.01 13.63
CA ALA A 35 8.62 13.91 14.55
C ALA A 35 9.57 12.84 13.98
N TRP A 36 10.03 12.96 12.74
CA TRP A 36 11.00 12.04 12.16
C TRP A 36 12.44 12.39 12.54
N ASP A 37 13.26 11.38 12.77
CA ASP A 37 14.69 11.52 13.04
C ASP A 37 15.44 12.17 11.88
N ALA A 38 16.45 13.00 12.18
CA ALA A 38 17.19 13.78 11.19
C ALA A 38 17.75 12.96 10.02
N GLY A 39 18.06 11.68 10.24
CA GLY A 39 18.56 10.74 9.23
C GLY A 39 17.51 10.29 8.19
N VAL A 40 16.21 10.51 8.42
CA VAL A 40 15.18 10.16 7.44
C VAL A 40 15.30 11.05 6.20
N ARG A 41 15.46 10.46 5.03
CA ARG A 41 15.54 11.18 3.75
C ARG A 41 14.14 11.34 3.15
N ALA A 42 13.61 12.56 3.13
CA ALA A 42 12.35 12.85 2.45
C ALA A 42 12.56 13.11 0.95
N VAL A 43 11.74 12.51 0.09
CA VAL A 43 11.80 12.69 -1.37
C VAL A 43 10.42 12.98 -1.94
N ALA A 44 10.36 13.92 -2.87
CA ALA A 44 9.19 14.11 -3.72
C ALA A 44 9.14 12.99 -4.76
N LEU A 45 8.00 12.31 -4.83
CA LEU A 45 7.75 11.23 -5.78
C LEU A 45 6.27 11.19 -6.10
N ASP A 46 5.94 11.44 -7.37
CA ASP A 46 4.68 10.98 -7.93
C ASP A 46 4.92 9.61 -8.58
N ARG A 47 4.19 8.58 -8.13
CA ARG A 47 4.36 7.22 -8.65
C ARG A 47 3.72 7.05 -10.03
N ASP A 48 2.80 7.93 -10.40
CA ASP A 48 2.09 7.89 -11.67
C ASP A 48 2.93 8.51 -12.80
N GLU A 49 4.00 9.24 -12.44
CA GLU A 49 5.02 9.67 -13.39
C GLU A 49 5.85 8.46 -13.87
N GLU A 50 5.92 8.30 -15.20
CA GLU A 50 6.61 7.19 -15.82
C GLU A 50 8.08 7.11 -15.36
N GLY A 51 8.47 5.94 -14.84
CA GLY A 51 9.82 5.67 -14.37
C GLY A 51 10.21 6.34 -13.04
N ALA A 52 9.36 7.18 -12.43
CA ALA A 52 9.68 7.91 -11.21
C ALA A 52 10.01 6.97 -10.03
N LEU A 53 9.23 5.90 -9.85
CA LEU A 53 9.52 4.88 -8.83
C LEU A 53 10.86 4.17 -9.08
N GLY A 54 11.10 3.78 -10.32
CA GLY A 54 12.36 3.14 -10.72
C GLY A 54 13.56 4.07 -10.51
N LYS A 55 13.42 5.37 -10.75
CA LYS A 55 14.47 6.37 -10.51
C LYS A 55 14.73 6.56 -9.01
N ALA A 56 13.68 6.65 -8.20
CA ALA A 56 13.80 6.85 -6.76
C ALA A 56 14.40 5.64 -6.03
N LEU A 57 14.13 4.42 -6.52
CA LEU A 57 14.73 3.20 -5.98
C LEU A 57 16.24 3.08 -6.27
N GLY A 58 16.82 3.81 -7.23
CA GLY A 58 18.27 3.77 -7.50
C GLY A 58 18.83 2.36 -7.81
N ASP A 59 19.68 1.82 -6.96
CA ASP A 59 20.18 0.45 -7.12
C ASP A 59 19.25 -0.61 -6.48
N GLY A 60 18.31 -0.18 -5.65
CA GLY A 60 17.33 -1.04 -4.98
C GLY A 60 17.13 -0.68 -3.51
N CYS A 61 16.37 -1.51 -2.80
CA CYS A 61 16.20 -1.45 -1.35
C CYS A 61 15.91 -2.83 -0.77
N ASP A 62 16.26 -3.04 0.49
CA ASP A 62 15.97 -4.30 1.19
C ASP A 62 14.47 -4.47 1.42
N VAL A 63 13.76 -3.39 1.79
CA VAL A 63 12.32 -3.41 2.05
C VAL A 63 11.64 -2.19 1.41
N LEU A 64 10.67 -2.45 0.54
CA LEU A 64 9.75 -1.44 0.03
C LEU A 64 8.39 -1.60 0.71
N VAL A 65 8.05 -0.62 1.55
CA VAL A 65 6.72 -0.51 2.14
C VAL A 65 5.88 0.46 1.32
N ASP A 66 4.77 0.01 0.74
CA ASP A 66 3.88 0.78 -0.13
C ASP A 66 2.49 0.93 0.49
N MET A 67 2.19 2.15 0.95
CA MET A 67 0.91 2.50 1.57
C MET A 67 -0.11 3.07 0.58
N VAL A 68 0.23 3.11 -0.72
CA VAL A 68 -0.53 3.81 -1.76
C VAL A 68 -0.63 2.98 -3.05
N ALA A 69 -0.54 1.65 -2.97
CA ALA A 69 -0.86 0.74 -4.07
C ALA A 69 -2.36 0.47 -4.10
N PHE A 70 -3.06 1.13 -5.02
CA PHE A 70 -4.52 1.09 -5.10
C PHE A 70 -5.08 0.25 -6.25
N ASP A 71 -4.24 -0.17 -7.19
CA ASP A 71 -4.74 -0.84 -8.39
C ASP A 71 -3.72 -1.79 -9.03
N GLY A 72 -4.17 -2.51 -10.05
CA GLY A 72 -3.32 -3.41 -10.83
C GLY A 72 -2.13 -2.72 -11.53
N ALA A 73 -2.19 -1.43 -11.85
CA ALA A 73 -1.04 -0.72 -12.43
C ALA A 73 0.06 -0.54 -11.38
N HIS A 74 -0.31 -0.17 -10.16
CA HIS A 74 0.59 -0.12 -9.02
C HIS A 74 1.24 -1.47 -8.73
N ALA A 75 0.47 -2.56 -8.77
CA ALA A 75 1.01 -3.91 -8.62
C ALA A 75 2.05 -4.24 -9.71
N ARG A 76 1.74 -3.93 -10.98
CA ARG A 76 2.67 -4.13 -12.11
C ARG A 76 3.97 -3.35 -11.97
N GLN A 77 3.92 -2.12 -11.44
CA GLN A 77 5.12 -1.34 -11.15
C GLN A 77 6.03 -2.07 -10.15
N LEU A 78 5.46 -2.59 -9.06
CA LEU A 78 6.20 -3.30 -8.02
C LEU A 78 6.80 -4.61 -8.57
N THR A 79 6.01 -5.42 -9.29
CA THR A 79 6.51 -6.68 -9.86
C THR A 79 7.57 -6.43 -10.95
N GLY A 80 7.44 -5.37 -11.73
CA GLY A 80 8.44 -4.97 -12.73
C GLY A 80 9.79 -4.55 -12.11
N LEU A 81 9.79 -4.20 -10.82
CA LEU A 81 10.97 -3.79 -10.06
C LEU A 81 11.40 -4.85 -9.03
N ALA A 82 10.83 -6.06 -9.08
CA ALA A 82 11.09 -7.12 -8.11
C ALA A 82 12.58 -7.51 -8.01
N GLY A 83 13.36 -7.37 -9.08
CA GLY A 83 14.82 -7.59 -9.06
C GLY A 83 15.61 -6.56 -8.24
N ARG A 84 14.97 -5.49 -7.76
CA ARG A 84 15.56 -4.38 -7.01
C ARG A 84 14.92 -4.18 -5.63
N ILE A 85 13.96 -5.04 -5.26
CA ILE A 85 13.21 -4.96 -4.01
C ILE A 85 13.41 -6.29 -3.28
N GLY A 86 14.13 -6.29 -2.15
CA GLY A 86 14.35 -7.50 -1.37
C GLY A 86 13.05 -8.07 -0.79
N SER A 87 12.16 -7.21 -0.30
CA SER A 87 10.82 -7.55 0.17
C SER A 87 9.86 -6.40 -0.02
N ALA A 88 8.63 -6.70 -0.45
CA ALA A 88 7.55 -5.73 -0.59
C ALA A 88 6.50 -5.93 0.51
N VAL A 89 6.18 -4.86 1.24
CA VAL A 89 5.07 -4.81 2.20
C VAL A 89 4.04 -3.83 1.64
N VAL A 90 2.90 -4.35 1.20
CA VAL A 90 1.86 -3.55 0.54
C VAL A 90 0.62 -3.55 1.42
N ILE A 91 0.07 -2.37 1.71
CA ILE A 91 -1.19 -2.30 2.44
C ILE A 91 -2.34 -2.68 1.53
N SER A 92 -3.17 -3.61 1.99
CA SER A 92 -4.43 -3.99 1.35
C SER A 92 -5.61 -3.51 2.20
N SER A 93 -6.82 -3.83 1.75
CA SER A 93 -8.07 -3.48 2.41
C SER A 93 -8.95 -4.70 2.58
N GLY A 94 -9.69 -4.77 3.71
CA GLY A 94 -10.72 -5.79 3.89
C GLY A 94 -11.87 -5.71 2.89
N ALA A 95 -11.96 -4.60 2.13
CA ALA A 95 -12.97 -4.41 1.09
C ALA A 95 -12.86 -5.39 -0.08
N VAL A 96 -11.72 -6.08 -0.23
CA VAL A 96 -11.54 -7.09 -1.27
C VAL A 96 -12.31 -8.38 -0.97
N TYR A 97 -12.70 -8.63 0.28
CA TYR A 97 -13.31 -9.91 0.66
C TYR A 97 -14.83 -9.92 0.46
N GLU A 98 -15.33 -11.07 0.05
CA GLU A 98 -16.75 -11.40 0.03
C GLU A 98 -17.05 -12.59 0.94
N ASP A 99 -18.28 -12.65 1.45
CA ASP A 99 -18.74 -13.80 2.23
C ASP A 99 -19.20 -14.97 1.35
N GLU A 100 -19.60 -16.07 1.98
CA GLU A 100 -20.02 -17.30 1.28
C GLU A 100 -21.25 -17.12 0.37
N ARG A 101 -21.94 -15.99 0.47
CA ARG A 101 -23.10 -15.62 -0.37
C ARG A 101 -22.73 -14.59 -1.45
N GLY A 102 -21.45 -14.26 -1.61
CA GLY A 102 -20.97 -13.25 -2.55
C GLY A 102 -21.28 -11.81 -2.10
N ARG A 103 -21.50 -11.58 -0.81
CA ARG A 103 -21.73 -10.23 -0.28
C ARG A 103 -20.42 -9.60 0.14
N SER A 104 -20.25 -8.30 -0.12
CA SER A 104 -19.04 -7.54 0.17
C SER A 104 -19.41 -6.12 0.60
N PHE A 105 -18.44 -5.24 0.81
CA PHE A 105 -18.74 -3.83 1.03
C PHE A 105 -19.38 -3.14 -0.19
N ASP A 106 -19.31 -3.73 -1.38
CA ASP A 106 -19.98 -3.19 -2.57
C ASP A 106 -21.49 -3.43 -2.54
N THR A 107 -21.95 -4.49 -1.86
CA THR A 107 -23.39 -4.81 -1.73
C THR A 107 -24.00 -4.34 -0.41
N GLN A 108 -23.23 -3.67 0.46
CA GLN A 108 -23.68 -3.32 1.82
C GLN A 108 -24.94 -2.41 1.88
N THR A 109 -25.25 -1.71 0.80
CA THR A 109 -26.41 -0.82 0.69
C THR A 109 -27.67 -1.55 0.21
N GLU A 110 -27.54 -2.78 -0.29
CA GLU A 110 -28.65 -3.62 -0.72
C GLU A 110 -29.34 -4.28 0.48
N PRO A 111 -30.64 -4.61 0.38
CA PRO A 111 -31.32 -5.42 1.39
C PRO A 111 -30.59 -6.76 1.61
N ASP A 112 -30.23 -7.05 2.87
CA ASP A 112 -29.42 -8.21 3.27
C ASP A 112 -28.03 -8.31 2.62
N GLY A 113 -27.54 -7.25 1.99
CA GLY A 113 -26.26 -7.20 1.28
C GLY A 113 -25.04 -6.95 2.16
N PHE A 114 -25.20 -6.68 3.46
CA PHE A 114 -24.05 -6.54 4.37
C PHE A 114 -23.31 -7.88 4.55
N PRO A 115 -21.98 -7.94 4.37
CA PRO A 115 -21.23 -9.19 4.43
C PRO A 115 -21.18 -9.77 5.83
N ARG A 116 -21.18 -11.10 5.93
CA ARG A 116 -20.98 -11.83 7.19
C ARG A 116 -19.69 -12.64 7.11
N TYR A 117 -18.61 -12.06 7.64
CA TYR A 117 -17.31 -12.70 7.67
C TYR A 117 -17.13 -13.65 8.86
N PRO A 118 -16.32 -14.71 8.72
CA PRO A 118 -15.85 -15.48 9.87
C PRO A 118 -14.96 -14.63 10.77
N VAL A 119 -14.81 -15.05 12.03
CA VAL A 119 -13.90 -14.42 12.99
C VAL A 119 -12.94 -15.50 13.53
N PRO A 120 -11.64 -15.45 13.18
CA PRO A 120 -10.99 -14.43 12.32
C PRO A 120 -11.34 -14.59 10.83
N LEU A 121 -11.14 -13.51 10.06
CA LEU A 121 -11.20 -13.52 8.59
C LEU A 121 -9.85 -14.02 8.03
N PRO A 122 -9.79 -15.24 7.46
CA PRO A 122 -8.54 -15.77 6.92
C PRO A 122 -8.22 -15.15 5.55
N GLU A 123 -6.93 -15.08 5.19
CA GLU A 123 -6.51 -14.63 3.85
C GLU A 123 -7.02 -15.55 2.72
N SER A 124 -7.44 -16.77 3.06
CA SER A 124 -8.06 -17.71 2.12
C SER A 124 -9.55 -17.45 1.88
N GLN A 125 -10.15 -16.44 2.51
CA GLN A 125 -11.54 -16.06 2.23
C GLN A 125 -11.67 -15.61 0.77
N ALA A 126 -12.82 -15.91 0.16
CA ALA A 126 -13.12 -15.45 -1.18
C ALA A 126 -12.99 -13.92 -1.30
N THR A 127 -12.44 -13.48 -2.41
CA THR A 127 -12.34 -12.06 -2.78
C THR A 127 -13.22 -11.76 -3.97
N VAL A 128 -13.69 -10.52 -4.07
CA VAL A 128 -14.37 -10.04 -5.27
C VAL A 128 -13.44 -10.18 -6.49
N ALA A 129 -14.04 -10.33 -7.67
CA ALA A 129 -13.26 -10.38 -8.91
C ALA A 129 -12.56 -9.03 -9.16
N PRO A 130 -11.27 -9.02 -9.56
CA PRO A 130 -10.54 -7.79 -9.82
C PRO A 130 -11.13 -7.01 -11.01
N GLY A 131 -11.11 -5.68 -10.92
CA GLY A 131 -11.63 -4.76 -11.94
C GLY A 131 -11.68 -3.30 -11.48
N ASP A 132 -12.02 -2.39 -12.38
CA ASP A 132 -11.93 -0.94 -12.11
C ASP A 132 -13.25 -0.31 -11.62
N ALA A 133 -14.26 -1.12 -11.32
CA ALA A 133 -15.64 -0.66 -11.08
C ALA A 133 -15.86 -0.07 -9.68
N THR A 134 -15.30 -0.68 -8.65
CA THR A 134 -15.49 -0.27 -7.26
C THR A 134 -14.16 -0.06 -6.53
N TYR A 135 -14.21 0.25 -5.25
CA TYR A 135 -12.99 0.31 -4.43
C TYR A 135 -12.47 -1.08 -4.08
N GLY A 136 -13.35 -2.06 -3.83
CA GLY A 136 -12.95 -3.43 -3.47
C GLY A 136 -12.39 -4.23 -4.64
N THR A 137 -12.73 -3.86 -5.88
CA THR A 137 -12.28 -4.57 -7.08
C THR A 137 -10.94 -4.08 -7.62
N ARG A 138 -10.51 -2.86 -7.28
CA ARG A 138 -9.33 -2.22 -7.87
C ARG A 138 -8.01 -2.86 -7.45
#